data_AF-A0A970S1J5-F1
#
_entry.id   AF-A0A970S1J5-F1
#
_cell.length_a   1.000
_cell.length_b   1.000
_cell.length_c   1.000
_cell.angle_alpha   90.00
_cell.angle_beta   90.00
_cell.angle_gamma   90.00
#
_symmetry.space_group_name_H-M   'P 1'
#
loop_
_entity.id
_entity.type
_entity.pdbx_description
1 polymer ?
#
loop_
_entity_poly.entity_id
_entity_poly.type
_entity_poly.pdbx_seq_one_letter_code
_entity_poly.pdbx_strand_id
1 'polypeptide(L)'
;MKKFLAVFMTLVMAAVLLVGCASGDKEPTDNDKQTPAPAGNVKLYHGLGTAANFRNGPGSDSEGVPVYSFNFVFASAIFDEEGKVVDAEVDILEVSTPNYDGAGMPHFSGWPGKEGYNITDEDTGKVTGVSENTEESAQKEISEWATKRERGDNYHMNPDNDWHKQMDAFEDWFKGKTVAEIEEAFNTMFSDRNGRPLDPNTDNEEDKAKVDKLTEEQKAEVEDLRSGATMSLRDAHGDILGALKDAYENRKEMAASAD
;
A
#
# COMPACT_ATOMS: atom_id res chain seq x y z
N MET A 1 -63.75 0.16 -0.62
CA MET A 1 -62.52 0.83 -1.05
C MET A 1 -61.35 -0.11 -0.75
N LYS A 2 -60.53 -0.38 -1.76
CA LYS A 2 -59.76 -1.62 -2.03
C LYS A 2 -58.48 -1.70 -1.16
N LYS A 3 -58.32 -2.70 -0.27
CA LYS A 3 -57.54 -3.97 -0.37
C LYS A 3 -56.00 -3.76 -0.50
N PHE A 4 -55.21 -3.94 0.56
CA PHE A 4 -54.45 -5.14 0.98
C PHE A 4 -53.51 -5.72 -0.10
N LEU A 5 -52.18 -5.76 0.14
CA LEU A 5 -51.41 -6.95 0.56
C LEU A 5 -49.89 -6.72 0.41
N ALA A 6 -49.12 -7.26 1.35
CA ALA A 6 -47.65 -7.35 1.35
C ALA A 6 -47.13 -8.52 0.48
N VAL A 7 -45.79 -8.65 0.41
CA VAL A 7 -44.96 -9.90 0.42
C VAL A 7 -43.92 -10.04 -0.73
N PHE A 8 -42.65 -10.14 -0.29
CA PHE A 8 -41.45 -10.91 -0.74
C PHE A 8 -40.73 -10.69 -2.10
N MET A 9 -39.43 -10.39 -1.96
CA MET A 9 -38.26 -11.20 -2.37
C MET A 9 -38.21 -11.78 -3.79
N THR A 10 -37.22 -11.35 -4.60
CA THR A 10 -36.19 -12.23 -5.18
C THR A 10 -35.10 -11.44 -5.93
N LEU A 11 -33.85 -11.83 -5.64
CA LEU A 11 -32.62 -11.65 -6.42
C LEU A 11 -32.81 -12.09 -7.89
N VAL A 12 -32.14 -11.47 -8.87
CA VAL A 12 -31.41 -12.10 -10.01
C VAL A 12 -30.82 -11.03 -10.94
N MET A 13 -29.48 -10.99 -10.93
CA MET A 13 -28.51 -10.93 -12.02
C MET A 13 -28.92 -10.56 -13.47
N ALA A 14 -27.96 -9.88 -14.11
CA ALA A 14 -27.48 -10.02 -15.48
C ALA A 14 -27.79 -8.88 -16.46
N ALA A 15 -26.70 -8.27 -16.92
CA ALA A 15 -26.61 -7.26 -17.94
C ALA A 15 -27.05 -7.78 -19.31
N VAL A 16 -27.68 -6.91 -20.10
CA VAL A 16 -27.88 -7.10 -21.55
C VAL A 16 -27.34 -5.87 -22.26
N LEU A 17 -26.17 -6.00 -22.89
CA LEU A 17 -25.70 -5.11 -23.94
C LEU A 17 -26.40 -5.51 -25.24
N LEU A 18 -27.15 -4.58 -25.82
CA LEU A 18 -27.71 -4.68 -27.18
C LEU A 18 -27.08 -3.59 -28.05
N VAL A 19 -26.17 -4.00 -28.95
CA VAL A 19 -25.82 -3.30 -30.19
C VAL A 19 -26.58 -4.08 -31.27
N GLY A 20 -27.54 -3.52 -32.01
CA GLY A 20 -27.34 -2.54 -33.08
C GLY A 20 -27.60 -3.25 -34.42
N CYS A 21 -28.84 -3.23 -34.91
CA CYS A 21 -29.23 -3.78 -36.21
C CYS A 21 -29.27 -2.68 -37.28
N ALA A 22 -28.59 -2.88 -38.42
CA ALA A 22 -28.98 -2.30 -39.71
C ALA A 22 -28.40 -3.10 -40.89
N SER A 23 -29.21 -4.06 -41.33
CA SER A 23 -29.51 -4.59 -42.68
C SER A 23 -28.53 -4.47 -43.85
N GLY A 24 -28.24 -5.62 -44.46
CA GLY A 24 -27.80 -5.76 -45.85
C GLY A 24 -27.83 -7.24 -46.28
N ASP A 25 -28.85 -7.63 -47.06
CA ASP A 25 -29.09 -9.00 -47.55
C ASP A 25 -27.92 -9.58 -48.36
N LYS A 26 -27.25 -10.59 -47.79
CA LYS A 26 -26.54 -11.66 -48.51
C LYS A 26 -26.73 -12.96 -47.72
N GLU A 27 -27.04 -14.05 -48.43
CA GLU A 27 -27.14 -15.39 -47.85
C GLU A 27 -25.93 -15.72 -46.96
N PRO A 28 -26.12 -16.22 -45.73
CA PRO A 28 -25.02 -16.64 -44.90
C PRO A 28 -24.52 -17.99 -45.41
N THR A 29 -23.31 -17.98 -45.95
CA THR A 29 -22.51 -19.20 -46.08
C THR A 29 -22.15 -19.68 -44.68
N ASP A 30 -22.27 -21.00 -44.49
CA ASP A 30 -21.99 -21.72 -43.24
C ASP A 30 -20.50 -21.66 -42.91
N ASN A 31 -20.04 -20.54 -42.34
CA ASN A 31 -18.72 -20.37 -41.74
C ASN A 31 -18.61 -19.03 -40.99
N ASP A 32 -19.36 -18.87 -39.90
CA ASP A 32 -18.93 -17.96 -38.84
C ASP A 32 -19.47 -18.40 -37.47
N LYS A 33 -19.08 -19.61 -37.06
CA LYS A 33 -18.93 -19.89 -35.63
C LYS A 33 -17.51 -19.51 -35.26
N GLN A 34 -17.27 -18.23 -35.04
CA GLN A 34 -16.11 -17.82 -34.26
C GLN A 34 -16.35 -18.32 -32.84
N THR A 35 -15.89 -19.55 -32.61
CA THR A 35 -15.68 -20.11 -31.28
C THR A 35 -14.83 -19.07 -30.53
N PRO A 36 -15.23 -18.59 -29.34
CA PRO A 36 -14.36 -17.76 -28.52
C PRO A 36 -13.02 -18.48 -28.45
N ALA A 37 -11.93 -17.80 -28.80
CA ALA A 37 -10.61 -18.36 -28.60
C ALA A 37 -10.57 -18.89 -27.15
N PRO A 38 -10.14 -20.13 -26.91
CA PRO A 38 -9.98 -20.60 -25.54
C PRO A 38 -9.14 -19.55 -24.84
N ALA A 39 -9.62 -19.05 -23.69
CA ALA A 39 -8.81 -18.19 -22.84
C ALA A 39 -7.49 -18.94 -22.67
N GLY A 40 -6.41 -18.42 -23.26
CA GLY A 40 -5.12 -19.06 -23.18
C GLY A 40 -4.79 -19.30 -21.71
N ASN A 41 -4.11 -20.39 -21.38
CA ASN A 41 -3.67 -20.62 -20.01
C ASN A 41 -2.81 -19.43 -19.57
N VAL A 42 -3.40 -18.47 -18.84
CA VAL A 42 -2.68 -17.34 -18.28
C VAL A 42 -1.89 -17.86 -17.09
N LYS A 43 -0.57 -17.83 -17.20
CA LYS A 43 0.29 -18.10 -16.05
C LYS A 43 0.36 -16.87 -15.18
N LEU A 44 0.05 -17.05 -13.92
CA LEU A 44 0.20 -16.04 -12.87
C LEU A 44 1.18 -16.56 -11.83
N TYR A 45 1.90 -15.64 -11.21
CA TYR A 45 2.86 -15.93 -10.17
C TYR A 45 2.50 -15.11 -8.94
N HIS A 46 2.31 -15.76 -7.80
CA HIS A 46 2.07 -15.06 -6.54
C HIS A 46 3.35 -15.00 -5.73
N GLY A 47 3.67 -13.82 -5.23
CA GLY A 47 4.84 -13.52 -4.41
C GLY A 47 4.44 -12.92 -3.07
N LEU A 48 5.19 -13.32 -2.04
CA LEU A 48 5.15 -12.69 -0.72
C LEU A 48 6.54 -12.11 -0.46
N GLY A 49 6.57 -10.84 -0.08
CA GLY A 49 7.79 -10.10 0.16
C GLY A 49 7.73 -9.33 1.46
N THR A 50 8.91 -9.12 2.03
CA THR A 50 9.06 -8.33 3.26
C THR A 50 10.25 -7.40 3.18
N ALA A 51 10.17 -6.28 3.88
CA ALA A 51 11.32 -5.45 4.17
C ALA A 51 11.24 -4.95 5.61
N ALA A 52 12.38 -4.88 6.28
CA ALA A 52 12.46 -4.40 7.64
C ALA A 52 13.50 -3.29 7.76
N ASN A 53 13.17 -2.25 8.51
CA ASN A 53 14.12 -1.19 8.82
C ASN A 53 13.96 -0.70 10.26
N PHE A 54 15.09 -0.37 10.87
CA PHE A 54 15.16 0.29 12.17
C PHE A 54 15.34 1.80 11.98
N ARG A 55 14.80 2.57 12.93
CA ARG A 55 14.83 4.02 12.92
C ARG A 55 15.08 4.57 14.32
N ASN A 56 15.97 5.54 14.40
CA ASN A 56 16.02 6.49 15.50
C ASN A 56 15.26 7.75 15.05
N GLY A 57 14.03 7.93 15.52
CA GLY A 57 13.07 8.92 15.07
C GLY A 57 11.62 8.48 15.33
N PRO A 58 10.63 9.39 15.23
CA PRO A 58 10.68 10.71 14.57
C PRO A 58 11.29 11.86 15.38
N GLY A 59 11.61 11.66 16.66
CA GLY A 59 12.15 12.73 17.51
C GLY A 59 12.63 12.21 18.86
N SER A 60 12.41 13.01 19.89
CA SER A 60 12.66 12.66 21.29
C SER A 60 11.47 13.10 22.13
N ASP A 61 11.31 12.50 23.31
CA ASP A 61 10.33 12.97 24.28
C ASP A 61 10.74 14.30 24.95
N SER A 62 9.90 14.79 25.87
CA SER A 62 10.14 16.03 26.61
C SER A 62 11.38 16.02 27.52
N GLU A 63 11.97 14.86 27.79
CA GLU A 63 13.21 14.72 28.55
C GLU A 63 14.45 14.54 27.64
N GLY A 64 14.25 14.58 26.32
CA GLY A 64 15.30 14.43 25.33
C GLY A 64 15.71 12.97 25.09
N VAL A 65 14.91 11.99 25.56
CA VAL A 65 15.15 10.58 25.26
C VAL A 65 14.67 10.30 23.83
N PRO A 66 15.51 9.75 22.95
CA PRO A 66 15.11 9.47 21.57
C PRO A 66 13.92 8.50 21.50
N VAL A 67 13.09 8.68 20.47
CA VAL A 67 12.11 7.67 20.06
C VAL A 67 12.81 6.72 19.10
N TYR A 68 12.64 5.42 19.31
CA TYR A 68 13.04 4.40 18.35
C TYR A 68 11.81 3.76 17.74
N SER A 69 11.87 3.44 16.46
CA SER A 69 10.86 2.60 15.81
C SER A 69 11.50 1.59 14.88
N PHE A 70 10.75 0.54 14.58
CA PHE A 70 11.05 -0.36 13.48
C PHE A 70 9.79 -0.55 12.65
N ASN A 71 10.00 -0.82 11.36
CA ASN A 71 8.94 -1.12 10.42
C ASN A 71 9.14 -2.53 9.89
N PHE A 72 8.05 -3.25 9.73
CA PHE A 72 7.93 -4.42 8.88
C PHE A 72 6.95 -4.11 7.76
N VAL A 73 7.48 -4.01 6.55
CA VAL A 73 6.69 -3.87 5.34
C VAL A 73 6.38 -5.25 4.79
N PHE A 74 5.14 -5.48 4.41
CA PHE A 74 4.65 -6.70 3.79
C PHE A 74 4.13 -6.36 2.40
N ALA A 75 4.47 -7.19 1.41
CA ALA A 75 3.93 -7.08 0.05
C ALA A 75 3.42 -8.45 -0.40
N SER A 76 2.17 -8.51 -0.84
CA SER A 76 1.60 -9.63 -1.57
C SER A 76 1.34 -9.17 -3.00
N ALA A 77 2.00 -9.79 -3.97
CA ALA A 77 1.89 -9.35 -5.36
C ALA A 77 1.64 -10.53 -6.32
N ILE A 78 0.84 -10.28 -7.35
CA ILE A 78 0.60 -11.19 -8.46
C ILE A 78 1.33 -10.63 -9.67
N PHE A 79 2.04 -11.50 -10.39
CA PHE A 79 2.78 -11.15 -11.60
C PHE A 79 2.34 -12.01 -12.77
N ASP A 80 2.44 -11.47 -13.99
CA ASP A 80 2.25 -12.22 -15.22
C ASP A 80 3.54 -12.97 -15.66
N GLU A 81 3.49 -13.64 -16.81
CA GLU A 81 4.64 -14.37 -17.37
C GLU A 81 5.81 -13.45 -17.78
N GLU A 82 5.55 -12.17 -18.05
CA GLU A 82 6.58 -11.15 -18.32
C GLU A 82 7.15 -10.53 -17.04
N GLY A 83 6.59 -10.89 -15.87
CA GLY A 83 6.99 -10.35 -14.58
C GLY A 83 6.39 -8.98 -14.26
N LYS A 84 5.35 -8.56 -14.97
CA LYS A 84 4.61 -7.32 -14.69
C LYS A 84 3.63 -7.56 -13.55
N VAL A 85 3.48 -6.56 -12.70
CA VAL A 85 2.51 -6.58 -11.61
C VAL A 85 1.10 -6.60 -12.21
N VAL A 86 0.34 -7.64 -11.87
CA VAL A 86 -1.10 -7.76 -12.16
C VAL A 86 -1.91 -7.16 -11.02
N ASP A 87 -1.47 -7.42 -9.78
CA ASP A 87 -2.08 -6.90 -8.56
C ASP A 87 -1.06 -6.87 -7.43
N ALA A 88 -1.26 -5.99 -6.45
CA ALA A 88 -0.41 -5.90 -5.27
C ALA A 88 -1.21 -5.37 -4.08
N GLU A 89 -0.92 -5.89 -2.90
CA GLU A 89 -1.37 -5.36 -1.61
C GLU A 89 -0.13 -5.20 -0.72
N VAL A 90 0.08 -4.01 -0.18
CA VAL A 90 1.21 -3.64 0.67
C VAL A 90 0.71 -3.06 1.97
N ASP A 91 1.31 -3.47 3.08
CA ASP A 91 1.01 -2.93 4.39
C ASP A 91 2.28 -2.79 5.24
N ILE A 92 2.21 -1.98 6.30
CA ILE A 92 3.32 -1.73 7.21
C ILE A 92 2.85 -1.89 8.64
N LEU A 93 3.55 -2.72 9.41
CA LEU A 93 3.55 -2.64 10.87
C LEU A 93 4.70 -1.74 11.31
N GLU A 94 4.37 -0.59 11.91
CA GLU A 94 5.35 0.27 12.57
C GLU A 94 5.14 0.16 14.09
N VAL A 95 6.23 -0.14 14.80
CA VAL A 95 6.21 -0.22 16.27
C VAL A 95 7.26 0.73 16.82
N SER A 96 6.90 1.54 17.81
CA SER A 96 7.80 2.49 18.45
C SER A 96 8.02 2.20 19.93
N THR A 97 8.98 2.90 20.52
CA THR A 97 9.11 3.00 21.98
C THR A 97 7.92 3.76 22.57
N PRO A 98 7.49 3.45 23.82
CA PRO A 98 6.33 4.08 24.48
C PRO A 98 6.40 5.59 24.70
N ASN A 99 7.56 6.21 24.48
CA ASN A 99 7.73 7.65 24.63
C ASN A 99 7.33 8.44 23.38
N TYR A 100 6.87 7.77 22.32
CA TYR A 100 6.24 8.41 21.19
C TYR A 100 4.80 8.83 21.53
N ASP A 101 4.42 10.05 21.15
CA ASP A 101 3.16 10.70 21.50
C ASP A 101 2.05 10.54 20.45
N GLY A 102 2.27 9.72 19.42
CA GLY A 102 1.30 9.51 18.35
C GLY A 102 0.19 8.55 18.77
N ALA A 103 -1.04 9.07 18.83
CA ALA A 103 -2.23 8.29 19.15
C ALA A 103 -2.37 7.01 18.31
N GLY A 104 -2.66 5.91 19.00
CA GLY A 104 -2.88 4.59 18.38
C GLY A 104 -1.62 3.96 17.77
N MET A 105 -0.42 4.45 18.12
CA MET A 105 0.82 3.84 17.70
C MET A 105 1.04 2.50 18.42
N PRO A 106 1.36 1.42 17.69
CA PRO A 106 1.85 0.20 18.32
C PRO A 106 3.14 0.47 19.10
N HIS A 107 3.19 0.07 20.37
CA HIS A 107 4.38 0.22 21.19
C HIS A 107 4.99 -1.11 21.60
N PHE A 108 6.29 -1.09 21.85
CA PHE A 108 6.98 -2.17 22.54
C PHE A 108 7.79 -1.63 23.71
N SER A 109 7.29 -1.86 24.93
CA SER A 109 7.90 -1.36 26.16
C SER A 109 9.19 -2.08 26.57
N GLY A 110 9.38 -3.31 26.10
CA GLY A 110 10.55 -4.14 26.38
C GLY A 110 10.22 -5.51 26.96
N TRP A 111 11.25 -6.24 27.36
CA TRP A 111 11.10 -7.62 27.86
C TRP A 111 10.73 -7.67 29.34
N PRO A 112 9.95 -8.68 29.78
CA PRO A 112 9.58 -8.84 31.19
C PRO A 112 10.78 -8.78 32.15
N GLY A 113 10.63 -8.03 33.24
CA GLY A 113 11.66 -7.86 34.27
C GLY A 113 12.82 -6.95 33.88
N LYS A 114 12.73 -6.23 32.75
CA LYS A 114 13.67 -5.17 32.39
C LYS A 114 13.16 -3.80 32.83
N GLU A 115 14.08 -2.84 32.91
CA GLU A 115 13.73 -1.44 33.11
C GLU A 115 12.78 -0.97 32.00
N GLY A 116 11.78 -0.18 32.38
CA GLY A 116 10.80 0.36 31.45
C GLY A 116 11.34 1.54 30.65
N TYR A 117 10.53 1.99 29.69
CA TYR A 117 10.78 3.15 28.87
C TYR A 117 9.88 4.31 29.28
N ASN A 118 10.27 5.56 29.03
CA ASN A 118 9.39 6.70 29.27
C ASN A 118 8.04 6.52 28.55
N ILE A 119 6.95 6.92 29.20
CA ILE A 119 5.61 7.03 28.62
C ILE A 119 5.29 8.51 28.46
N THR A 120 4.86 8.88 27.25
CA THR A 120 4.47 10.26 26.92
C THR A 120 2.95 10.35 26.85
N ASP A 121 2.40 11.42 27.44
CA ASP A 121 0.99 11.77 27.28
C ASP A 121 0.77 12.42 25.91
N GLU A 122 -0.12 11.85 25.12
CA GLU A 122 -0.36 12.22 23.71
C GLU A 122 -0.86 13.67 23.56
N ASP A 123 -1.66 14.16 24.50
CA ASP A 123 -2.24 15.51 24.46
C ASP A 123 -1.23 16.60 24.82
N THR A 124 -0.33 16.31 25.76
CA THR A 124 0.62 17.30 26.30
C THR A 124 2.04 17.14 25.78
N GLY A 125 2.37 16.00 25.17
CA GLY A 125 3.73 15.65 24.72
C GLY A 125 4.72 15.51 25.88
N LYS A 126 4.24 15.33 27.12
CA LYS A 126 5.10 15.25 28.32
C LYS A 126 5.27 13.83 28.79
N VAL A 127 6.46 13.51 29.29
CA VAL A 127 6.69 12.26 30.02
C VAL A 127 5.85 12.27 31.30
N THR A 128 5.02 11.25 31.47
CA THR A 128 4.11 11.08 32.61
C THR A 128 4.45 9.88 33.48
N GLY A 129 5.28 8.98 32.98
CA GLY A 129 5.69 7.79 33.72
C GLY A 129 6.71 6.96 32.96
N VAL A 130 6.88 5.73 33.42
CA VAL A 130 7.76 4.73 32.85
C VAL A 130 6.95 3.45 32.69
N SER A 131 7.11 2.74 31.57
CA SER A 131 6.35 1.54 31.27
C SER A 131 6.65 0.39 32.23
N GLU A 132 5.63 -0.43 32.47
CA GLU A 132 5.79 -1.67 33.22
C GLU A 132 6.11 -2.80 32.25
N ASN A 133 7.24 -3.48 32.47
CA ASN A 133 7.66 -4.61 31.66
C ASN A 133 7.39 -5.93 32.39
N THR A 134 6.17 -6.44 32.21
CA THR A 134 5.70 -7.74 32.72
C THR A 134 5.31 -8.63 31.54
N GLU A 135 5.11 -9.93 31.77
CA GLU A 135 4.57 -10.82 30.73
C GLU A 135 3.17 -10.39 30.29
N GLU A 136 2.35 -9.92 31.23
CA GLU A 136 0.98 -9.46 30.98
C GLU A 136 0.95 -8.19 30.12
N SER A 137 1.77 -7.19 30.46
CA SER A 137 1.86 -5.94 29.67
C SER A 137 2.41 -6.18 28.27
N ALA A 138 3.46 -7.00 28.13
CA ALA A 138 3.99 -7.36 26.81
C ALA A 138 2.96 -8.12 25.95
N GLN A 139 2.21 -9.06 26.53
CA GLN A 139 1.14 -9.75 25.83
C GLN A 139 0.04 -8.80 25.38
N LYS A 140 -0.38 -7.87 26.25
CA LYS A 140 -1.39 -6.85 25.93
C LYS A 140 -0.93 -5.98 24.77
N GLU A 141 0.26 -5.38 24.86
CA GLU A 141 0.81 -4.53 23.80
C GLU A 141 0.83 -5.25 22.45
N ILE A 142 1.41 -6.44 22.39
CA ILE A 142 1.53 -7.21 21.13
C ILE A 142 0.16 -7.59 20.56
N SER A 143 -0.83 -7.88 21.42
CA SER A 143 -2.19 -8.20 20.97
C SER A 143 -2.96 -7.00 20.40
N GLU A 144 -2.51 -5.78 20.70
CA GLU A 144 -3.09 -4.52 20.24
C GLU A 144 -2.34 -3.93 19.04
N TRP A 145 -1.24 -4.55 18.62
CA TRP A 145 -0.51 -4.11 17.42
C TRP A 145 -1.41 -4.20 16.20
N ALA A 146 -1.42 -3.11 15.44
CA ALA A 146 -2.18 -2.97 14.22
C ALA A 146 -1.29 -2.36 13.12
N THR A 147 -1.46 -2.84 11.89
CA THR A 147 -0.80 -2.28 10.72
C THR A 147 -1.38 -0.92 10.32
N LYS A 148 -0.75 -0.23 9.38
CA LYS A 148 -1.24 1.06 8.85
C LYS A 148 -2.59 0.90 8.17
N ARG A 149 -2.83 -0.19 7.41
CA ARG A 149 -4.17 -0.46 6.84
C ARG A 149 -5.21 -0.80 7.91
N GLU A 150 -4.86 -1.59 8.94
CA GLU A 150 -5.78 -1.93 10.03
C GLU A 150 -6.20 -0.70 10.85
N ARG A 151 -5.29 0.27 11.01
CA ARG A 151 -5.59 1.57 11.61
C ARG A 151 -6.50 2.43 10.72
N GLY A 152 -6.45 2.26 9.40
CA GLY A 152 -7.28 2.97 8.44
C GLY A 152 -7.19 4.49 8.60
N ASP A 153 -8.34 5.17 8.64
CA ASP A 153 -8.41 6.63 8.84
C ASP A 153 -7.99 7.07 10.28
N ASN A 154 -7.77 6.11 11.21
CA ASN A 154 -7.18 6.39 12.52
C ASN A 154 -5.63 6.37 12.49
N TYR A 155 -5.02 6.11 11.33
CA TYR A 155 -3.59 6.36 11.16
C TYR A 155 -3.29 7.86 11.16
N HIS A 156 -4.25 8.68 10.73
CA HIS A 156 -4.24 10.15 10.82
C HIS A 156 -3.06 10.80 10.09
N MET A 157 -2.56 10.20 9.01
CA MET A 157 -1.49 10.82 8.21
C MET A 157 -2.00 12.03 7.44
N ASN A 158 -3.20 11.90 6.87
CA ASN A 158 -3.89 12.98 6.19
C ASN A 158 -5.41 12.71 6.23
N PRO A 159 -6.24 13.64 6.72
CA PRO A 159 -7.68 13.45 6.83
C PRO A 159 -8.38 13.09 5.51
N ASP A 160 -7.92 13.64 4.39
CA ASP A 160 -8.58 13.47 3.09
C ASP A 160 -7.98 12.31 2.29
N ASN A 161 -6.71 11.96 2.56
CA ASN A 161 -5.96 10.97 1.79
C ASN A 161 -4.97 10.22 2.69
N ASP A 162 -5.49 9.45 3.64
CA ASP A 162 -4.68 8.71 4.62
C ASP A 162 -3.80 7.63 3.95
N TRP A 163 -2.92 7.01 4.72
CA TRP A 163 -1.86 6.12 4.21
C TRP A 163 -2.40 4.98 3.35
N HIS A 164 -3.50 4.34 3.76
CA HIS A 164 -4.10 3.23 3.00
C HIS A 164 -4.58 3.67 1.61
N LYS A 165 -5.21 4.85 1.49
CA LYS A 165 -5.66 5.41 0.20
C LYS A 165 -4.50 5.76 -0.72
N GLN A 166 -3.42 6.30 -0.15
CA GLN A 166 -2.19 6.57 -0.91
C GLN A 166 -1.48 5.27 -1.33
N MET A 167 -1.56 4.21 -0.51
CA MET A 167 -1.01 2.91 -0.85
C MET A 167 -1.80 2.27 -1.99
N ASP A 168 -3.14 2.35 -1.96
CA ASP A 168 -3.99 1.90 -3.07
C ASP A 168 -3.61 2.60 -4.39
N ALA A 169 -3.33 3.90 -4.36
CA ALA A 169 -2.87 4.64 -5.54
C ALA A 169 -1.48 4.18 -6.04
N PHE A 170 -0.56 3.82 -5.14
CA PHE A 170 0.72 3.22 -5.54
C PHE A 170 0.54 1.81 -6.13
N GLU A 171 -0.31 0.99 -5.53
CA GLU A 171 -0.62 -0.37 -6.03
C GLU A 171 -1.22 -0.33 -7.43
N ASP A 172 -2.14 0.61 -7.68
CA ASP A 172 -2.66 0.87 -9.02
C ASP A 172 -1.57 1.36 -9.98
N TRP A 173 -0.67 2.23 -9.53
CA TRP A 173 0.45 2.70 -10.34
C TRP A 173 1.46 1.58 -10.68
N PHE A 174 1.63 0.57 -9.82
CA PHE A 174 2.48 -0.59 -10.09
C PHE A 174 1.93 -1.47 -11.22
N LYS A 175 0.60 -1.56 -11.40
CA LYS A 175 -0.03 -2.46 -12.35
C LYS A 175 0.50 -2.24 -13.77
N GLY A 176 0.81 -3.34 -14.43
CA GLY A 176 1.39 -3.37 -15.78
C GLY A 176 2.88 -3.06 -15.87
N LYS A 177 3.54 -2.69 -14.76
CA LYS A 177 5.00 -2.46 -14.70
C LYS A 177 5.71 -3.67 -14.11
N THR A 178 6.92 -3.92 -14.57
CA THR A 178 7.88 -4.81 -13.90
C THR A 178 8.50 -4.11 -12.69
N VAL A 179 9.00 -4.88 -11.72
CA VAL A 179 9.74 -4.31 -10.58
C VAL A 179 10.94 -3.47 -11.03
N ALA A 180 11.62 -3.86 -12.11
CA ALA A 180 12.75 -3.10 -12.65
C ALA A 180 12.32 -1.72 -13.20
N GLU A 181 11.18 -1.64 -13.87
CA GLU A 181 10.61 -0.35 -14.32
C GLU A 181 10.20 0.53 -13.14
N ILE A 182 9.64 -0.07 -12.08
CA ILE A 182 9.29 0.64 -10.84
C ILE A 182 10.56 1.15 -10.12
N GLU A 183 11.63 0.36 -10.05
CA GLU A 183 12.92 0.78 -9.49
C GLU A 183 13.53 1.94 -10.28
N GLU A 184 13.48 1.90 -11.61
CA GLU A 184 13.98 2.99 -12.47
C GLU A 184 13.12 4.25 -12.31
N ALA A 185 11.81 4.10 -12.25
CA ALA A 185 10.88 5.18 -11.94
C ALA A 185 11.21 5.81 -10.57
N PHE A 186 11.47 5.01 -9.53
CA PHE A 186 11.89 5.53 -8.23
C PHE A 186 13.16 6.39 -8.34
N ASN A 187 14.18 5.89 -9.05
CA ASN A 187 15.45 6.60 -9.18
C ASN A 187 15.33 7.92 -9.96
N THR A 188 14.36 8.04 -10.86
CA THR A 188 14.20 9.19 -11.75
C THR A 188 13.15 10.19 -11.26
N MET A 189 11.97 9.70 -10.88
CA MET A 189 10.75 10.46 -10.62
C MET A 189 10.48 10.75 -9.13
N PHE A 190 11.33 10.26 -8.21
CA PHE A 190 11.16 10.46 -6.77
C PHE A 190 12.34 11.26 -6.19
N SER A 191 12.09 11.98 -5.10
CA SER A 191 13.10 12.76 -4.38
C SER A 191 14.10 11.84 -3.68
N ASP A 192 15.40 12.08 -3.88
CA ASP A 192 16.45 11.34 -3.17
C ASP A 192 16.48 11.68 -1.67
N ARG A 193 15.88 12.80 -1.27
CA ARG A 193 15.88 13.30 0.10
C ARG A 193 14.87 12.59 0.99
N ASN A 194 13.74 12.18 0.41
CA ASN A 194 12.61 11.65 1.19
C ASN A 194 11.87 10.49 0.51
N GLY A 195 12.23 10.10 -0.71
CA GLY A 195 11.59 8.97 -1.41
C GLY A 195 10.15 9.21 -1.83
N ARG A 196 9.66 10.46 -1.82
CA ARG A 196 8.32 10.84 -2.32
C ARG A 196 8.37 11.14 -3.82
N PRO A 197 7.26 10.98 -4.56
CA PRO A 197 7.17 11.47 -5.94
C PRO A 197 7.57 12.94 -6.01
N LEU A 198 8.37 13.35 -7.00
CA LEU A 198 8.88 14.71 -7.12
C LEU A 198 7.74 15.72 -7.23
N ASP A 199 7.80 16.84 -6.50
CA ASP A 199 6.86 17.95 -6.72
C ASP A 199 7.33 18.77 -7.93
N PRO A 200 6.54 18.87 -9.01
CA PRO A 200 6.91 19.69 -10.18
C PRO A 200 7.13 21.17 -9.85
N ASN A 201 6.54 21.64 -8.74
CA ASN A 201 6.63 23.03 -8.28
C ASN A 201 7.63 23.22 -7.13
N THR A 202 8.49 22.23 -6.87
CA THR A 202 9.50 22.30 -5.79
C THR A 202 10.43 23.51 -5.94
N ASP A 203 10.72 24.16 -4.81
CA ASP A 203 11.76 25.18 -4.68
C ASP A 203 13.09 24.61 -4.13
N ASN A 204 13.11 23.32 -3.76
CA ASN A 204 14.32 22.64 -3.33
C ASN A 204 15.26 22.40 -4.52
N GLU A 205 16.52 22.86 -4.41
CA GLU A 205 17.48 22.81 -5.52
C GLU A 205 17.80 21.39 -6.00
N GLU A 206 17.89 20.41 -5.10
CA GLU A 206 18.19 19.01 -5.45
C GLU A 206 17.02 18.37 -6.21
N ASP A 207 15.80 18.52 -5.69
CA ASP A 207 14.60 17.99 -6.32
C ASP A 207 14.32 18.69 -7.65
N LYS A 208 14.52 20.02 -7.73
CA LYS A 208 14.38 20.81 -8.96
C LYS A 208 15.31 20.30 -10.05
N ALA A 209 16.56 19.98 -9.71
CA ALA A 209 17.52 19.44 -10.66
C ALA A 209 17.13 18.05 -11.20
N LYS A 210 16.31 17.27 -10.48
CA LYS A 210 15.71 16.03 -11.02
C LYS A 210 14.51 16.34 -11.90
N VAL A 211 13.60 17.22 -11.45
CA VAL A 211 12.42 17.65 -12.24
C VAL A 211 12.83 18.22 -13.61
N ASP A 212 13.87 19.04 -13.66
CA ASP A 212 14.37 19.67 -14.90
C ASP A 212 14.91 18.65 -15.92
N LYS A 213 15.18 17.40 -15.51
CA LYS A 213 15.65 16.31 -16.37
C LYS A 213 14.54 15.38 -16.86
N LEU A 214 13.34 15.49 -16.28
CA LEU A 214 12.21 14.63 -16.66
C LEU A 214 11.72 14.96 -18.06
N THR A 215 11.34 13.93 -18.82
CA THR A 215 10.57 14.12 -20.06
C THR A 215 9.16 14.63 -19.75
N GLU A 216 8.45 15.13 -20.76
CA GLU A 216 7.07 15.58 -20.55
C GLU A 216 6.14 14.42 -20.15
N GLU A 217 6.39 13.20 -20.66
CA GLU A 217 5.67 12.00 -20.24
C GLU A 217 5.93 11.65 -18.78
N GLN A 218 7.19 11.74 -18.33
CA GLN A 218 7.54 11.49 -16.93
C GLN A 218 6.96 12.54 -15.99
N LYS A 219 6.89 13.81 -16.41
CA LYS A 219 6.20 14.85 -15.63
C LYS A 219 4.71 14.56 -15.49
N ALA A 220 4.06 14.17 -16.59
CA ALA A 220 2.65 13.79 -16.56
C ALA A 220 2.40 12.57 -15.67
N GLU A 221 3.28 11.57 -15.70
CA GLU A 221 3.20 10.40 -14.82
C GLU A 221 3.39 10.76 -13.35
N VAL A 222 4.35 11.65 -13.03
CA VAL A 222 4.55 12.18 -11.67
C VAL A 222 3.31 12.95 -11.19
N GLU A 223 2.72 13.80 -12.05
CA GLU A 223 1.51 14.55 -11.71
C GLU A 223 0.32 13.63 -11.46
N ASP A 224 0.11 12.62 -12.32
CA ASP A 224 -0.94 11.61 -12.17
C ASP A 224 -0.78 10.84 -10.87
N LEU A 225 0.42 10.32 -10.60
CA LEU A 225 0.72 9.63 -9.35
C LEU A 225 0.49 10.52 -8.13
N ARG A 226 0.91 11.80 -8.18
CA ARG A 226 0.73 12.75 -7.08
C ARG A 226 -0.72 13.13 -6.81
N SER A 227 -1.61 12.91 -7.78
CA SER A 227 -3.05 13.10 -7.55
C SER A 227 -3.62 12.08 -6.55
N GLY A 228 -3.00 10.90 -6.46
CA GLY A 228 -3.40 9.82 -5.55
C GLY A 228 -2.44 9.60 -4.38
N ALA A 229 -1.13 9.74 -4.57
CA ALA A 229 -0.11 9.42 -3.57
C ALA A 229 1.03 10.45 -3.54
N THR A 230 1.33 10.95 -2.33
CA THR A 230 2.48 11.85 -2.08
C THR A 230 3.40 11.34 -0.98
N MET A 231 3.05 10.22 -0.35
CA MET A 231 3.89 9.54 0.63
C MET A 231 5.12 8.91 -0.03
N SER A 232 6.07 8.53 0.81
CA SER A 232 7.34 7.96 0.37
C SER A 232 7.14 6.51 -0.09
N LEU A 233 7.74 6.13 -1.22
CA LEU A 233 7.80 4.72 -1.64
C LEU A 233 8.95 3.96 -0.94
N ARG A 234 9.98 4.69 -0.51
CA ARG A 234 11.07 4.14 0.30
C ARG A 234 11.75 5.24 1.10
N ASP A 235 11.63 5.16 2.43
CA ASP A 235 12.34 6.03 3.37
C ASP A 235 12.50 5.33 4.74
N ALA A 236 12.80 6.11 5.79
CA ALA A 236 12.94 5.57 7.15
C ALA A 236 11.62 5.06 7.78
N HIS A 237 10.46 5.33 7.18
CA HIS A 237 9.15 4.84 7.61
C HIS A 237 8.74 3.54 6.89
N GLY A 238 9.56 3.04 5.97
CA GLY A 238 9.33 1.76 5.30
C GLY A 238 10.01 1.67 3.94
N ASP A 239 10.40 0.45 3.57
CA ASP A 239 10.92 0.10 2.25
C ASP A 239 9.90 -0.71 1.44
N ILE A 240 8.90 -0.02 0.87
CA ILE A 240 7.84 -0.64 0.05
C ILE A 240 8.42 -1.23 -1.22
N LEU A 241 9.34 -0.51 -1.86
CA LEU A 241 10.01 -0.99 -3.07
C LEU A 241 10.81 -2.27 -2.80
N GLY A 242 11.52 -2.35 -1.67
CA GLY A 242 12.24 -3.54 -1.25
C GLY A 242 11.31 -4.73 -1.00
N ALA A 243 10.16 -4.51 -0.34
CA ALA A 243 9.17 -5.57 -0.11
C ALA A 243 8.56 -6.07 -1.43
N LEU A 244 8.23 -5.17 -2.37
CA LEU A 244 7.71 -5.55 -3.69
C LEU A 244 8.74 -6.36 -4.49
N LYS A 245 10.03 -5.98 -4.41
CA LYS A 245 11.13 -6.71 -5.03
C LYS A 245 11.28 -8.12 -4.43
N ASP A 246 11.28 -8.23 -3.10
CA ASP A 246 11.35 -9.52 -2.41
C ASP A 246 10.15 -10.42 -2.79
N ALA A 247 8.95 -9.83 -2.95
CA ALA A 247 7.77 -10.56 -3.44
C ALA A 247 8.00 -11.11 -4.85
N TYR A 248 8.56 -10.30 -5.76
CA TYR A 248 8.90 -10.75 -7.10
C TYR A 248 9.95 -11.87 -7.09
N GLU A 249 11.02 -11.74 -6.31
CA GLU A 249 12.09 -12.74 -6.22
C GLU A 249 11.61 -14.08 -5.64
N ASN A 250 10.66 -14.03 -4.69
CA ASN A 250 10.08 -15.22 -4.04
C ASN A 250 8.81 -15.77 -4.71
N ARG A 251 8.42 -15.22 -5.86
CA ARG A 251 7.17 -15.59 -6.53
C ARG A 251 7.14 -17.05 -6.97
N LYS A 252 5.96 -17.65 -6.91
CA LYS A 252 5.70 -19.04 -7.33
C LYS A 252 4.56 -19.04 -8.34
N GLU A 253 4.67 -19.89 -9.35
CA GLU A 253 3.58 -20.11 -10.29
C GLU A 253 2.33 -20.56 -9.51
N MET A 254 1.24 -19.84 -9.72
CA MET A 254 -0.05 -20.19 -9.14
C MET A 254 -0.53 -21.47 -9.83
N ALA A 255 -0.89 -22.48 -9.05
CA ALA A 255 -1.49 -23.67 -9.60
C ALA A 255 -2.76 -23.27 -10.38
N ALA A 256 -2.90 -23.76 -11.62
CA ALA A 256 -4.18 -23.70 -12.30
C ALA A 256 -5.24 -24.34 -11.40
N SER A 257 -6.42 -23.73 -11.30
CA SER A 257 -7.53 -24.27 -10.50
C SER A 257 -7.72 -25.75 -10.87
N ALA A 258 -7.65 -26.64 -9.88
CA ALA A 258 -8.15 -27.99 -10.06
C ALA A 258 -9.67 -27.86 -10.21
N ASP A 259 -10.17 -28.16 -11.42
CA ASP A 259 -11.60 -28.22 -11.73
C ASP A 259 -12.39 -29.10 -10.75
#